data_AF-A0A921G1V3-F1
#
_entry.id   AF-A0A921G1V3-F1
#
_cell.length_a   1.000
_cell.length_b   1.000
_cell.length_c   1.000
_cell.angle_alpha   90.00
_cell.angle_beta   90.00
_cell.angle_gamma   90.00
#
_symmetry.space_group_name_H-M   'P 1'
#
loop_
_entity.id
_entity.type
_entity.pdbx_description
1 polymer ?
#
loop_
_entity_poly.entity_id
_entity_poly.type
_entity_poly.pdbx_seq_one_letter_code
_entity_poly.pdbx_strand_id
1 'polypeptide(L)'
;MLAVSSVDAAKAYYATFKRLQEEAANKSATYKPLRVATIFSFAANEEQNAIGEISDETFDTSAMDSSAKEFLDAAIREYNSYFKTNFSTDGNGFQNYYRDLAQRVKNQDIDLLIVVGMFLTGFDAPTLNTLFVDKNLRFHGLMQAFSRTNRIYDATKTFGNIVTFRDLERSTIDAITLFGDKNTKNVVLEKSYAEYMEGFTDAATGEAKRGFMTVVSELEQRFPDPASIESEKEKKDFVKLFGEYLRAENILQNYDEFATLKALQQIDLSDPVAVEKFKEEHYVDDEKFAELQTIRLPAERKIQDYRSAYNDIRDWQRREKEADKKEKSTTDWDDVVFEVDLLKSQEINLDYILGLIFEHNRQNKGKGEMTEEVKRLIRSSLGNRAKEGLVVDFIQQTNLDDLPDKASIIDAFFTFAQREQQR
;
A
#
# COMPACT_ATOMS: atom_id res chain seq x y z
N MET A 1 -4.31 3.29 11.53
CA MET A 1 -5.04 3.53 12.81
C MET A 1 -6.36 4.21 12.51
N LEU A 2 -7.37 4.01 13.37
CA LEU A 2 -8.66 4.72 13.34
C LEU A 2 -8.89 5.43 14.68
N ALA A 3 -8.79 6.75 14.69
CA ALA A 3 -9.04 7.58 15.87
C ALA A 3 -10.50 8.03 15.91
N VAL A 4 -11.20 7.73 17.01
CA VAL A 4 -12.63 8.01 17.16
C VAL A 4 -12.93 8.96 18.31
N SER A 5 -14.11 9.56 18.30
CA SER A 5 -14.46 10.59 19.29
C SER A 5 -14.71 10.06 20.70
N SER A 6 -15.28 8.87 20.85
CA SER A 6 -15.70 8.31 22.14
C SER A 6 -15.61 6.79 22.19
N VAL A 7 -15.70 6.24 23.41
CA VAL A 7 -15.78 4.80 23.65
C VAL A 7 -17.00 4.17 22.95
N ASP A 8 -18.15 4.85 22.95
CA ASP A 8 -19.34 4.33 22.28
C ASP A 8 -19.19 4.28 20.75
N ALA A 9 -18.52 5.28 20.17
CA ALA A 9 -18.15 5.23 18.75
C ALA A 9 -17.21 4.05 18.49
N ALA A 10 -16.20 3.83 19.34
CA ALA A 10 -15.28 2.70 19.20
C ALA A 10 -16.02 1.34 19.21
N LYS A 11 -16.97 1.15 20.12
CA LYS A 11 -17.83 -0.04 20.18
C LYS A 11 -18.60 -0.24 18.87
N ALA A 12 -19.25 0.82 18.39
CA ALA A 12 -20.04 0.78 17.16
C ALA A 12 -19.18 0.48 15.92
N TYR A 13 -18.01 1.11 15.80
CA TYR A 13 -17.07 0.86 14.71
C TYR A 13 -16.58 -0.59 14.73
N TYR A 14 -16.13 -1.09 15.88
CA TYR A 14 -15.62 -2.46 15.99
C TYR A 14 -16.70 -3.50 15.65
N ALA A 15 -17.91 -3.34 16.18
CA ALA A 15 -19.05 -4.20 15.85
C ALA A 15 -19.41 -4.15 14.35
N THR A 16 -19.33 -2.95 13.75
CA THR A 16 -19.57 -2.75 12.32
C THR A 16 -18.50 -3.43 11.46
N PHE A 17 -17.22 -3.31 11.82
CA PHE A 17 -16.14 -4.04 11.14
C PHE A 17 -16.36 -5.56 11.20
N LYS A 18 -16.71 -6.09 12.37
CA LYS A 18 -16.97 -7.52 12.54
C LYS A 18 -18.09 -7.99 11.61
N ARG A 19 -19.24 -7.30 11.62
CA ARG A 19 -20.38 -7.63 10.76
C ARG A 19 -20.03 -7.53 9.27
N LEU A 20 -19.40 -6.45 8.83
CA LEU A 20 -19.07 -6.23 7.42
C LEU A 20 -18.03 -7.23 6.90
N GLN A 21 -17.06 -7.65 7.73
CA GLN A 21 -16.11 -8.69 7.36
C GLN A 21 -16.76 -10.06 7.22
N GLU A 22 -17.73 -10.40 8.08
CA GLU A 22 -18.54 -11.62 7.94
C GLU A 22 -19.38 -11.58 6.65
N GLU A 23 -20.03 -10.45 6.35
CA GLU A 23 -20.77 -10.25 5.09
C GLU A 23 -19.88 -10.36 3.85
N ALA A 24 -18.67 -9.81 3.89
CA ALA A 24 -17.69 -9.90 2.81
C ALA A 24 -17.20 -11.35 2.61
N ALA A 25 -16.90 -12.07 3.71
CA ALA A 25 -16.50 -13.47 3.67
C ALA A 25 -17.61 -14.38 3.11
N ASN A 26 -18.88 -14.06 3.40
CA ASN A 26 -20.03 -14.79 2.85
C ASN A 26 -20.22 -14.55 1.34
N LYS A 27 -19.80 -13.39 0.82
CA LYS A 27 -19.86 -13.07 -0.62
C LYS A 27 -18.71 -13.68 -1.41
N SER A 28 -17.53 -13.78 -0.82
CA SER A 28 -16.35 -14.34 -1.49
C SER A 28 -15.44 -15.09 -0.53
N ALA A 29 -15.25 -16.38 -0.80
CA ALA A 29 -14.29 -17.22 -0.07
C ALA A 29 -12.82 -16.80 -0.30
N THR A 30 -12.55 -15.93 -1.28
CA THR A 30 -11.19 -15.38 -1.53
C THR A 30 -10.92 -14.10 -0.74
N TYR A 31 -11.92 -13.55 -0.05
CA TYR A 31 -11.77 -12.37 0.79
C TYR A 31 -10.80 -12.67 1.95
N LYS A 32 -9.78 -11.83 2.10
CA LYS A 32 -8.84 -11.91 3.22
C LYS A 32 -9.27 -10.89 4.29
N PRO A 33 -9.74 -11.34 5.46
CA PRO A 33 -10.19 -10.44 6.53
C PRO A 33 -9.02 -9.63 7.10
N LEU A 34 -9.33 -8.42 7.55
CA LEU A 34 -8.39 -7.55 8.26
C LEU A 34 -8.35 -7.89 9.75
N ARG A 35 -7.16 -7.85 10.33
CA ARG A 35 -6.95 -8.04 11.76
C ARG A 35 -7.20 -6.72 12.48
N VAL A 36 -8.40 -6.58 13.03
CA VAL A 36 -8.85 -5.37 13.72
C VAL A 36 -8.77 -5.57 15.23
N ALA A 37 -8.11 -4.64 15.92
CA ALA A 37 -8.08 -4.58 17.38
C ALA A 37 -8.58 -3.22 17.87
N THR A 38 -8.95 -3.15 19.15
CA THR A 38 -9.42 -1.93 19.79
C THR A 38 -8.85 -1.81 21.19
N ILE A 39 -8.58 -0.58 21.61
CA ILE A 39 -8.16 -0.29 22.97
C ILE A 39 -8.65 1.09 23.39
N PHE A 40 -9.17 1.16 24.61
CA PHE A 40 -9.58 2.37 25.27
C PHE A 40 -9.67 2.11 26.77
N SER A 41 -9.56 3.17 27.55
CA SER A 41 -9.76 3.19 28.98
C SER A 41 -10.51 4.45 29.38
N PHE A 42 -10.66 4.63 30.69
CA PHE A 42 -11.26 5.80 31.28
C PHE A 42 -10.30 7.00 31.27
N ALA A 43 -10.82 8.17 30.97
CA ALA A 43 -10.15 9.45 31.21
C ALA A 43 -10.83 10.10 32.42
N ALA A 44 -10.11 10.22 33.55
CA ALA A 44 -10.68 10.73 34.79
C ALA A 44 -11.04 12.22 34.78
N ASN A 45 -10.45 12.97 33.84
CA ASN A 45 -10.72 14.39 33.65
C ASN A 45 -11.30 14.61 32.24
N GLU A 46 -12.62 14.81 32.16
CA GLU A 46 -13.28 15.29 30.94
C GLU A 46 -13.07 16.80 30.72
N GLU A 47 -12.57 17.53 31.73
CA GLU A 47 -12.11 18.91 31.56
C GLU A 47 -10.78 18.90 30.79
N GLN A 48 -10.84 19.16 29.48
CA GLN A 48 -9.66 19.51 28.70
C GLN A 48 -8.99 20.73 29.34
N ASN A 49 -7.79 20.56 29.92
CA ASN A 49 -7.04 21.66 30.53
C ASN A 49 -6.75 22.77 29.50
N ALA A 50 -6.62 22.42 28.22
CA ALA A 50 -6.52 23.34 27.09
C ALA A 50 -7.24 22.80 25.83
N ILE A 51 -7.73 23.72 24.99
CA ILE A 51 -8.34 23.37 23.70
C ILE A 51 -7.31 22.62 22.84
N GLY A 52 -7.68 21.40 22.43
CA GLY A 52 -6.86 20.56 21.54
C GLY A 52 -5.94 19.56 22.25
N GLU A 53 -6.02 19.44 23.57
CA GLU A 53 -5.34 18.38 24.32
C GLU A 53 -6.08 17.04 24.18
N ILE A 54 -5.31 15.97 23.99
CA ILE A 54 -5.83 14.59 24.01
C ILE A 54 -5.82 14.16 25.48
N SER A 55 -6.99 13.79 26.01
CA SER A 55 -7.11 13.36 27.40
C SER A 55 -6.21 12.17 27.69
N ASP A 56 -5.42 12.27 28.77
CA ASP A 56 -4.60 11.15 29.25
C ASP A 56 -5.52 10.06 29.82
N GLU A 57 -5.54 8.91 29.15
CA GLU A 57 -6.27 7.73 29.60
C GLU A 57 -5.45 6.98 30.66
N THR A 58 -6.08 6.65 31.79
CA THR A 58 -5.44 5.85 32.85
C THR A 58 -5.46 4.37 32.49
N PHE A 59 -4.56 3.56 33.07
CA PHE A 59 -4.62 2.10 32.97
C PHE A 59 -5.63 1.46 33.93
N ASP A 60 -6.32 2.27 34.75
CA ASP A 60 -7.38 1.77 35.64
C ASP A 60 -8.70 1.54 34.89
N THR A 61 -9.01 0.28 34.65
CA THR A 61 -10.24 -0.18 33.99
C THR A 61 -11.43 -0.33 34.95
N SER A 62 -11.24 -0.08 36.25
CA SER A 62 -12.32 -0.19 37.25
C SER A 62 -13.25 1.03 37.23
N ALA A 63 -12.75 2.16 36.74
CA ALA A 63 -13.50 3.40 36.59
C ALA A 63 -14.38 3.45 35.33
N MET A 64 -14.32 2.43 34.46
CA MET A 64 -15.14 2.33 33.27
C MET A 64 -16.57 1.88 33.62
N ASP A 65 -17.56 2.33 32.84
CA ASP A 65 -18.92 1.81 32.95
C ASP A 65 -18.98 0.29 32.62
N SER A 66 -20.02 -0.39 33.14
CA SER A 66 -20.15 -1.84 33.00
C SER A 66 -20.23 -2.30 31.54
N SER A 67 -20.85 -1.53 30.65
CA SER A 67 -20.99 -1.87 29.23
C SER A 67 -19.65 -1.75 28.49
N ALA A 68 -18.89 -0.68 28.76
CA ALA A 68 -17.56 -0.47 28.22
C ALA A 68 -16.57 -1.55 28.68
N LYS A 69 -16.63 -1.94 29.96
CA LYS A 69 -15.80 -3.01 30.50
C LYS A 69 -16.15 -4.37 29.90
N GLU A 70 -17.43 -4.71 29.82
CA GLU A 70 -17.90 -5.97 29.21
C GLU A 70 -17.50 -6.07 27.74
N PHE A 71 -17.64 -4.98 26.99
CA PHE A 71 -17.21 -4.93 25.59
C PHE A 71 -15.69 -5.12 25.45
N LEU A 72 -14.90 -4.44 26.28
CA LEU A 72 -13.44 -4.55 26.25
C LEU A 72 -12.99 -5.98 26.62
N ASP A 73 -13.62 -6.60 27.62
CA ASP A 73 -13.40 -8.01 27.97
C ASP A 73 -13.71 -8.93 26.78
N ALA A 74 -14.80 -8.70 26.05
CA ALA A 74 -15.15 -9.48 24.86
C ALA A 74 -14.11 -9.33 23.75
N ALA A 75 -13.68 -8.10 23.45
CA ALA A 75 -12.64 -7.83 22.47
C ALA A 75 -11.29 -8.48 22.83
N ILE A 76 -10.90 -8.44 24.12
CA ILE A 76 -9.67 -9.08 24.61
C ILE A 76 -9.78 -10.61 24.54
N ARG A 77 -10.97 -11.20 24.79
CA ARG A 77 -11.17 -12.65 24.61
C ARG A 77 -11.03 -13.07 23.16
N GLU A 78 -11.58 -12.30 22.22
CA GLU A 78 -11.41 -12.55 20.78
C GLU A 78 -9.94 -12.45 20.37
N TYR A 79 -9.24 -11.41 20.85
CA TYR A 79 -7.80 -11.24 20.68
C TYR A 79 -7.01 -12.44 21.21
N ASN A 80 -7.28 -12.87 22.44
CA ASN A 80 -6.63 -14.02 23.08
C ASN A 80 -6.88 -15.32 22.31
N SER A 81 -8.09 -15.52 21.79
CA SER A 81 -8.45 -16.69 20.98
C SER A 81 -7.60 -16.78 19.71
N TYR A 82 -7.36 -15.65 19.05
CA TYR A 82 -6.58 -15.59 17.82
C TYR A 82 -5.07 -15.70 18.10
N PHE A 83 -4.53 -14.83 18.97
CA PHE A 83 -3.09 -14.75 19.25
C PHE A 83 -2.57 -15.75 20.27
N LYS A 84 -3.45 -16.60 20.82
CA LYS A 84 -3.13 -17.61 21.84
C LYS A 84 -2.48 -17.00 23.08
N THR A 85 -3.00 -15.85 23.51
CA THR A 85 -2.59 -15.13 24.72
C THR A 85 -3.62 -15.29 25.84
N ASN A 86 -3.36 -14.75 27.02
CA ASN A 86 -4.26 -14.81 28.17
C ASN A 86 -4.29 -13.49 28.95
N PHE A 87 -4.56 -12.39 28.24
CA PHE A 87 -4.73 -11.08 28.86
C PHE A 87 -6.13 -10.94 29.49
N SER A 88 -6.22 -10.11 30.52
CA SER A 88 -7.46 -9.77 31.25
C SER A 88 -7.63 -8.25 31.29
N THR A 89 -8.81 -7.78 31.70
CA THR A 89 -9.05 -6.35 31.95
C THR A 89 -8.64 -5.89 33.34
N ASP A 90 -8.00 -6.73 34.17
CA ASP A 90 -7.40 -6.24 35.42
C ASP A 90 -6.17 -5.34 35.13
N GLY A 91 -5.71 -4.55 36.09
CA GLY A 91 -4.66 -3.55 35.85
C GLY A 91 -3.38 -4.12 35.23
N ASN A 92 -2.91 -5.28 35.71
CA ASN A 92 -1.71 -5.92 35.16
C ASN A 92 -1.97 -6.56 33.79
N GLY A 93 -3.10 -7.24 33.63
CA GLY A 93 -3.54 -7.86 32.38
C GLY A 93 -3.72 -6.83 31.27
N PHE A 94 -4.34 -5.69 31.58
CA PHE A 94 -4.58 -4.61 30.65
C PHE A 94 -3.28 -3.89 30.26
N GLN A 95 -2.38 -3.66 31.21
CA GLN A 95 -1.05 -3.11 30.89
C GLN A 95 -0.23 -4.06 30.00
N ASN A 96 -0.30 -5.37 30.25
CA ASN A 96 0.36 -6.36 29.40
C ASN A 96 -0.29 -6.44 28.01
N TYR A 97 -1.61 -6.33 27.94
CA TYR A 97 -2.34 -6.22 26.67
C TYR A 97 -1.88 -4.99 25.88
N TYR A 98 -1.82 -3.81 26.50
CA TYR A 98 -1.33 -2.59 25.86
C TYR A 98 0.09 -2.77 25.27
N ARG A 99 1.00 -3.41 26.02
CA ARG A 99 2.38 -3.65 25.57
C ARG A 99 2.46 -4.61 24.40
N ASP A 100 1.72 -5.72 24.45
CA ASP A 100 1.66 -6.71 23.38
C ASP A 100 1.04 -6.09 22.12
N LEU A 101 -0.06 -5.35 22.29
CA LEU A 101 -0.74 -4.63 21.21
C LEU A 101 0.19 -3.64 20.51
N ALA A 102 0.95 -2.85 21.28
CA ALA A 102 1.96 -1.93 20.75
C ALA A 102 3.01 -2.65 19.89
N GLN A 103 3.47 -3.82 20.34
CA GLN A 103 4.45 -4.63 19.61
C GLN A 103 3.86 -5.23 18.33
N ARG A 104 2.63 -5.74 18.39
CA ARG A 104 1.94 -6.34 17.24
C ARG A 104 1.62 -5.34 16.15
N VAL A 105 1.23 -4.12 16.51
CA VAL A 105 1.03 -3.04 15.52
C VAL A 105 2.36 -2.68 14.84
N LYS A 106 3.48 -2.61 15.58
CA LYS A 106 4.80 -2.36 14.98
C LYS A 106 5.22 -3.47 14.02
N ASN A 107 4.88 -4.72 14.35
CA ASN A 107 5.24 -5.90 13.58
C ASN A 107 4.24 -6.25 12.46
N GLN A 108 3.22 -5.42 12.21
CA GLN A 108 2.17 -5.66 11.21
C GLN A 108 1.35 -6.94 11.47
N ASP A 109 1.26 -7.38 12.73
CA ASP A 109 0.36 -8.46 13.12
C ASP A 109 -1.10 -7.99 13.18
N ILE A 110 -1.31 -6.67 13.31
CA ILE A 110 -2.62 -6.00 13.40
C ILE A 110 -2.66 -4.94 12.31
N ASP A 111 -3.66 -5.02 11.43
CA ASP A 111 -3.79 -4.16 10.25
C ASP A 111 -4.47 -2.83 10.61
N LEU A 112 -5.47 -2.88 11.50
CA LEU A 112 -6.22 -1.70 11.92
C LEU A 112 -6.41 -1.69 13.45
N LEU A 113 -5.94 -0.62 14.09
CA LEU A 113 -6.19 -0.35 15.50
C LEU A 113 -7.19 0.79 15.65
N ILE A 114 -8.30 0.52 16.34
CA ILE A 114 -9.31 1.51 16.75
C ILE A 114 -8.89 2.09 18.11
N VAL A 115 -8.80 3.42 18.20
CA VAL A 115 -8.32 4.14 19.40
C VAL A 115 -9.20 5.35 19.72
N VAL A 116 -9.32 5.69 21.00
CA VAL A 116 -10.00 6.93 21.45
C VAL A 116 -8.98 8.05 21.69
N GLY A 117 -8.03 7.84 22.61
CA GLY A 117 -6.92 8.74 22.94
C GLY A 117 -5.58 8.01 23.07
N MET A 118 -5.58 6.72 23.42
CA MET A 118 -4.36 5.89 23.44
C MET A 118 -3.66 5.83 22.09
N PHE A 119 -2.33 5.70 22.11
CA PHE A 119 -1.44 5.64 20.95
C PHE A 119 -1.38 6.89 20.06
N LEU A 120 -2.20 7.92 20.32
CA LEU A 120 -2.11 9.21 19.63
C LEU A 120 -0.93 10.06 20.13
N THR A 121 -0.42 9.75 21.32
CA THR A 121 0.82 10.31 21.90
C THR A 121 1.78 9.17 22.26
N GLY A 122 3.08 9.43 22.26
CA GLY A 122 4.14 8.48 22.67
C GLY A 122 4.36 7.22 21.80
N PHE A 123 3.40 6.80 20.98
CA PHE A 123 3.57 5.63 20.10
C PHE A 123 4.39 5.94 18.85
N ASP A 124 5.21 4.97 18.45
CA ASP A 124 6.11 5.09 17.32
C ASP A 124 6.18 3.78 16.53
N ALA A 125 5.73 3.79 15.28
CA ALA A 125 5.76 2.67 14.35
C ALA A 125 6.15 3.17 12.95
N PRO A 126 7.40 2.94 12.49
CA PRO A 126 7.87 3.39 11.18
C PRO A 126 7.01 2.91 10.01
N THR A 127 6.42 1.72 10.13
CA THR A 127 5.57 1.10 9.11
C THR A 127 4.13 1.63 9.09
N LEU A 128 3.71 2.41 10.08
CA LEU A 128 2.38 3.00 10.12
C LEU A 128 2.35 4.25 9.25
N ASN A 129 1.63 4.20 8.13
CA ASN A 129 1.50 5.31 7.19
C ASN A 129 0.14 6.00 7.20
N THR A 130 -0.92 5.35 7.70
CA THR A 130 -2.30 5.84 7.52
C THR A 130 -3.04 6.01 8.86
N LEU A 131 -3.61 7.20 9.06
CA LEU A 131 -4.47 7.54 10.18
C LEU A 131 -5.85 8.01 9.66
N PHE A 132 -6.86 7.19 9.94
CA PHE A 132 -8.26 7.54 9.76
C PHE A 132 -8.76 8.30 10.99
N VAL A 133 -9.52 9.38 10.80
CA VAL A 133 -9.92 10.28 11.88
C VAL A 133 -11.41 10.59 11.83
N ASP A 134 -12.15 10.09 12.81
CA ASP A 134 -13.49 10.57 13.19
C ASP A 134 -13.44 11.18 14.60
N LYS A 135 -12.61 12.22 14.75
CA LYS A 135 -12.40 12.92 16.03
C LYS A 135 -12.14 14.40 15.78
N ASN A 136 -12.63 15.25 16.67
CA ASN A 136 -12.37 16.69 16.65
C ASN A 136 -10.96 16.99 17.20
N LEU A 137 -9.93 16.75 16.38
CA LEU A 137 -8.55 17.10 16.72
C LEU A 137 -8.30 18.59 16.52
N ARG A 138 -7.56 19.23 17.43
CA ARG A 138 -7.21 20.66 17.33
C ARG A 138 -5.78 20.91 17.79
N PHE A 139 -5.17 21.98 17.27
CA PHE A 139 -3.87 22.50 17.71
C PHE A 139 -2.79 21.42 17.90
N HIS A 140 -2.20 21.34 19.10
CA HIS A 140 -1.09 20.44 19.39
C HIS A 140 -1.51 18.96 19.35
N GLY A 141 -2.72 18.60 19.81
CA GLY A 141 -3.20 17.22 19.73
C GLY A 141 -3.40 16.75 18.28
N LEU A 142 -3.81 17.66 17.38
CA LEU A 142 -3.84 17.39 15.93
C LEU A 142 -2.43 17.07 15.40
N MET A 143 -1.45 17.92 15.71
CA MET A 143 -0.07 17.72 15.27
C MET A 143 0.54 16.43 15.84
N GLN A 144 0.27 16.10 17.10
CA GLN A 144 0.74 14.87 17.73
C GLN A 144 0.16 13.62 17.06
N ALA A 145 -1.15 13.62 16.83
CA ALA A 145 -1.85 12.53 16.16
C ALA A 145 -1.35 12.34 14.71
N PHE A 146 -1.23 13.43 13.93
CA PHE A 146 -0.75 13.34 12.55
C PHE A 146 0.72 12.90 12.50
N SER A 147 1.53 13.30 13.48
CA SER A 147 2.93 12.85 13.59
C SER A 147 3.08 11.36 13.93
N ARG A 148 1.99 10.57 14.04
CA ARG A 148 2.07 9.10 14.15
C ARG A 148 2.37 8.44 12.80
N THR A 149 2.09 9.11 11.69
CA THR A 149 2.18 8.51 10.35
C THR A 149 3.44 8.90 9.58
N ASN A 150 4.12 9.99 9.95
CA ASN A 150 5.20 10.61 9.16
C ASN A 150 6.62 10.14 9.51
N ARG A 151 6.78 9.02 10.23
CA ARG A 151 8.10 8.43 10.48
C ARG A 151 8.71 7.87 9.21
N ILE A 152 9.97 8.23 8.94
CA ILE A 152 10.74 7.79 7.78
C ILE A 152 10.93 6.27 7.85
N TYR A 153 10.77 5.59 6.72
CA TYR A 153 10.96 4.15 6.59
C TYR A 153 11.92 3.84 5.42
N ASP A 154 11.43 3.89 4.19
CA ASP A 154 12.19 3.71 2.95
C ASP A 154 11.57 4.58 1.82
N ALA A 155 12.06 4.43 0.59
CA ALA A 155 11.56 5.21 -0.56
C ALA A 155 10.09 4.92 -0.93
N THR A 156 9.48 3.83 -0.42
CA THR A 156 8.07 3.51 -0.66
C THR A 156 7.14 4.41 0.16
N LYS A 157 7.59 4.85 1.33
CA LYS A 157 6.82 5.71 2.23
C LYS A 157 7.23 7.17 2.09
N THR A 158 6.56 7.89 1.19
CA THR A 158 6.83 9.30 0.89
C THR A 158 6.27 10.26 1.95
N PHE A 159 5.04 10.00 2.41
CA PHE A 159 4.36 10.82 3.42
C PHE A 159 3.36 9.98 4.22
N GLY A 160 2.73 10.59 5.22
CA GLY A 160 1.67 9.98 6.02
C GLY A 160 0.28 10.37 5.49
N ASN A 161 -0.57 9.38 5.28
CA ASN A 161 -1.95 9.57 4.84
C ASN A 161 -2.84 9.88 6.04
N ILE A 162 -3.50 11.03 6.01
CA ILE A 162 -4.49 11.44 7.01
C ILE A 162 -5.86 11.51 6.33
N VAL A 163 -6.74 10.58 6.67
CA VAL A 163 -8.08 10.49 6.07
C VAL A 163 -9.11 10.90 7.12
N THR A 164 -9.77 12.04 6.91
CA THR A 164 -10.66 12.65 7.91
C THR A 164 -12.12 12.53 7.50
N PHE A 165 -12.99 12.11 8.43
CA PHE A 165 -14.44 12.03 8.22
C PHE A 165 -15.19 13.24 8.79
N ARG A 166 -14.45 14.26 9.22
CA ARG A 166 -14.94 15.57 9.65
C ARG A 166 -14.11 16.64 8.96
N ASP A 167 -14.66 17.84 8.81
CA ASP A 167 -13.91 18.97 8.31
C ASP A 167 -12.82 19.39 9.32
N LEU A 168 -11.58 18.99 9.02
CA LEU A 168 -10.39 19.32 9.79
C LEU A 168 -9.39 20.17 8.98
N GLU A 169 -9.73 20.61 7.77
CA GLU A 169 -8.81 21.35 6.91
C GLU A 169 -8.42 22.68 7.56
N ARG A 170 -9.43 23.47 7.95
CA ARG A 170 -9.21 24.74 8.65
C ARG A 170 -8.47 24.55 9.97
N SER A 171 -8.83 23.52 10.74
CA SER A 171 -8.17 23.19 12.00
C SER A 171 -6.69 22.83 11.80
N THR A 172 -6.37 22.18 10.68
CA THR A 172 -5.00 21.83 10.29
C THR A 172 -4.21 23.06 9.89
N ILE A 173 -4.79 23.95 9.09
CA ILE A 173 -4.16 25.23 8.71
C ILE A 173 -3.89 26.08 9.95
N ASP A 174 -4.85 26.19 10.85
CA ASP A 174 -4.72 26.96 12.10
C ASP A 174 -3.64 26.36 13.01
N ALA A 175 -3.58 25.03 13.13
CA ALA A 175 -2.54 24.35 13.90
C ALA A 175 -1.14 24.56 13.31
N ILE A 176 -0.95 24.40 12.00
CA ILE A 176 0.34 24.61 11.33
C ILE A 176 0.78 26.08 11.45
N THR A 177 -0.15 27.02 11.29
CA THR A 177 0.12 28.46 11.41
C THR A 177 0.57 28.84 12.82
N LEU A 178 0.07 28.14 13.85
CA LEU A 178 0.48 28.38 15.23
C LEU A 178 1.94 27.98 15.50
N PHE A 179 2.44 26.94 14.82
CA PHE A 179 3.80 26.42 15.01
C PHE A 179 4.80 26.91 13.96
N GLY A 180 4.39 27.75 13.01
CA GLY A 180 5.21 28.21 11.91
C GLY A 180 4.78 29.56 11.31
N ASP A 181 5.13 29.78 10.06
CA ASP A 181 4.73 30.94 9.25
C ASP A 181 3.73 30.54 8.15
N LYS A 182 3.23 31.51 7.37
CA LYS A 182 2.29 31.24 6.26
C LYS A 182 2.88 30.38 5.14
N ASN A 183 4.20 30.28 5.02
CA ASN A 183 4.88 29.43 4.04
C ASN A 183 5.02 27.98 4.53
N THR A 184 4.91 27.76 5.84
CA THR A 184 5.04 26.45 6.47
C THR A 184 3.99 25.47 5.96
N LYS A 185 2.77 25.92 5.61
CA LYS A 185 1.75 25.05 5.01
C LYS A 185 2.20 24.43 3.68
N ASN A 186 2.95 25.17 2.86
CA ASN A 186 3.38 24.71 1.53
C ASN A 186 4.52 23.69 1.61
N VAL A 187 5.14 23.56 2.79
CA VAL A 187 6.24 22.64 3.11
C VAL A 187 5.73 21.43 3.90
N VAL A 188 4.70 21.61 4.74
CA VAL A 188 4.16 20.57 5.62
C VAL A 188 3.03 19.76 4.96
N LEU A 189 2.19 20.42 4.15
CA LEU A 189 1.11 19.76 3.43
C LEU A 189 1.55 19.45 2.01
N GLU A 190 1.06 18.32 1.54
CA GLU A 190 1.41 17.80 0.24
C GLU A 190 0.66 18.51 -0.89
N LYS A 191 1.25 18.48 -2.09
CA LYS A 191 0.65 19.11 -3.28
C LYS A 191 -0.65 18.41 -3.68
N SER A 192 -1.48 19.10 -4.44
CA SER A 192 -2.72 18.55 -4.94
C SER A 192 -2.50 17.45 -5.98
N TYR A 193 -3.52 16.61 -6.18
CA TYR A 193 -3.54 15.60 -7.24
C TYR A 193 -3.24 16.19 -8.62
N ALA A 194 -3.86 17.33 -8.95
CA ALA A 194 -3.68 18.02 -10.24
C ALA A 194 -2.22 18.46 -10.45
N GLU A 195 -1.56 19.00 -9.42
CA GLU A 195 -0.15 19.38 -9.49
C GLU A 195 0.76 18.16 -9.78
N TYR A 196 0.49 17.00 -9.18
CA TYR A 196 1.24 15.78 -9.48
C TYR A 196 0.97 15.21 -10.88
N MET A 197 -0.25 15.40 -11.40
CA MET A 197 -0.63 14.94 -12.75
C MET A 197 -0.04 15.82 -13.85
N GLU A 198 -0.07 17.14 -13.68
CA GLU A 198 0.30 18.14 -14.70
C GLU A 198 1.73 18.68 -14.55
N GLY A 199 2.24 18.70 -13.32
CA GLY A 199 3.56 19.24 -12.96
C GLY A 199 3.45 20.58 -12.24
N PHE A 200 4.47 20.89 -11.45
CA PHE A 200 4.52 22.12 -10.66
C PHE A 200 5.96 22.57 -10.44
N THR A 201 6.14 23.84 -10.10
CA THR A 201 7.44 24.35 -9.60
C THR A 201 7.38 24.45 -8.10
N ASP A 202 8.29 23.75 -7.42
CA ASP A 202 8.37 23.77 -5.97
C ASP A 202 8.81 25.16 -5.49
N ALA A 203 7.97 25.81 -4.69
CA ALA A 203 8.25 27.15 -4.18
C ALA A 203 9.38 27.19 -3.14
N ALA A 204 9.67 26.07 -2.46
CA ALA A 204 10.72 25.95 -1.46
C ALA A 204 12.09 25.66 -2.09
N THR A 205 12.14 24.79 -3.11
CA THR A 205 13.41 24.41 -3.75
C THR A 205 13.69 25.16 -5.07
N GLY A 206 12.65 25.72 -5.70
CA GLY A 206 12.72 26.30 -7.04
C GLY A 206 12.79 25.26 -8.16
N GLU A 207 12.70 23.96 -7.83
CA GLU A 207 12.80 22.87 -8.81
C GLU A 207 11.49 22.69 -9.57
N ALA A 208 11.57 22.61 -10.90
CA ALA A 208 10.44 22.24 -11.74
C ALA A 208 10.25 20.71 -11.72
N LYS A 209 9.14 20.25 -11.14
CA LYS A 209 8.71 18.85 -11.17
C LYS A 209 7.79 18.62 -12.35
N ARG A 210 8.12 17.61 -13.17
CA ARG A 210 7.31 17.20 -14.31
C ARG A 210 6.07 16.44 -13.82
N GLY A 211 4.93 16.68 -14.45
CA GLY A 211 3.71 15.95 -14.17
C GLY A 211 3.76 14.51 -14.66
N PHE A 212 3.01 13.64 -13.99
CA PHE A 212 2.89 12.23 -14.34
C PHE A 212 2.48 12.02 -15.82
N MET A 213 1.53 12.81 -16.34
CA MET A 213 1.09 12.68 -17.73
C MET A 213 2.17 13.06 -18.73
N THR A 214 3.04 14.01 -18.37
CA THR A 214 4.20 14.38 -19.20
C THR A 214 5.20 13.22 -19.26
N VAL A 215 5.48 12.60 -18.10
CA VAL A 215 6.38 11.43 -18.01
C VAL A 215 5.83 10.25 -18.81
N VAL A 216 4.53 9.97 -18.69
CA VAL A 216 3.85 8.92 -19.46
C VAL A 216 3.95 9.18 -20.97
N SER A 217 3.61 10.39 -21.42
CA SER A 217 3.69 10.75 -22.84
C SER A 217 5.12 10.63 -23.38
N GLU A 218 6.12 11.02 -22.59
CA GLU A 218 7.52 10.92 -23.00
C GLU A 218 7.99 9.46 -23.07
N LEU A 219 7.58 8.61 -22.14
CA LEU A 219 7.88 7.17 -22.17
C LEU A 219 7.37 6.52 -23.45
N GLU A 220 6.12 6.81 -23.83
CA GLU A 220 5.51 6.23 -25.02
C GLU A 220 6.14 6.76 -26.32
N GLN A 221 6.51 8.04 -26.36
CA GLN A 221 7.11 8.66 -27.55
C GLN A 221 8.57 8.25 -27.75
N ARG A 222 9.38 8.25 -26.68
CA ARG A 222 10.83 7.98 -26.75
C ARG A 222 11.15 6.49 -26.69
N PHE A 223 10.35 5.72 -25.95
CA PHE A 223 10.56 4.29 -25.74
C PHE A 223 9.26 3.51 -26.04
N PRO A 224 8.75 3.59 -27.29
CA PRO A 224 7.52 2.88 -27.68
C PRO A 224 7.70 1.37 -27.64
N ASP A 225 8.92 0.84 -27.69
CA ASP A 225 9.25 -0.56 -27.47
C ASP A 225 10.44 -0.68 -26.49
N PRO A 226 10.21 -1.08 -25.23
CA PRO A 226 11.29 -1.21 -24.26
C PRO A 226 12.23 -2.40 -24.55
N ALA A 227 11.83 -3.34 -25.40
CA ALA A 227 12.68 -4.45 -25.78
C ALA A 227 13.79 -4.04 -26.77
N SER A 228 13.62 -2.91 -27.47
CA SER A 228 14.58 -2.42 -28.47
C SER A 228 15.63 -1.45 -27.91
N ILE A 229 15.79 -1.37 -26.58
CA ILE A 229 16.73 -0.44 -25.93
C ILE A 229 18.15 -1.04 -25.95
N GLU A 230 18.95 -0.63 -26.94
CA GLU A 230 20.27 -1.22 -27.18
C GLU A 230 21.43 -0.32 -26.73
N SER A 231 21.43 0.97 -27.08
CA SER A 231 22.59 1.82 -26.79
C SER A 231 22.71 2.15 -25.31
N GLU A 232 23.93 2.39 -24.83
CA GLU A 232 24.18 2.73 -23.42
C GLU A 232 23.50 4.05 -23.02
N LYS A 233 23.48 5.02 -23.92
CA LYS A 233 22.77 6.29 -23.74
C LYS A 233 21.26 6.09 -23.61
N GLU A 234 20.64 5.28 -24.48
CA GLU A 234 19.21 4.99 -24.40
C GLU A 234 18.86 4.26 -23.10
N LYS A 235 19.69 3.29 -22.68
CA LYS A 235 19.52 2.61 -21.39
C LYS A 235 19.54 3.61 -20.22
N LYS A 236 20.51 4.53 -20.21
CA LYS A 236 20.61 5.57 -19.17
C LYS A 236 19.40 6.50 -19.16
N ASP A 237 19.02 7.00 -20.33
CA ASP A 237 17.87 7.90 -20.48
C ASP A 237 16.56 7.21 -20.06
N PHE A 238 16.37 5.95 -20.44
CA PHE A 238 15.23 5.13 -20.04
C PHE A 238 15.19 4.92 -18.52
N VAL A 239 16.31 4.56 -17.89
CA VAL A 239 16.36 4.34 -16.43
C VAL A 239 16.01 5.62 -15.67
N LYS A 240 16.49 6.79 -16.12
CA LYS A 240 16.13 8.07 -15.50
C LYS A 240 14.62 8.33 -15.62
N LEU A 241 14.08 8.21 -16.83
CA LEU A 241 12.68 8.50 -17.10
C LEU A 241 11.73 7.51 -16.40
N PHE A 242 12.03 6.22 -16.43
CA PHE A 242 11.22 5.21 -15.77
C PHE A 242 11.34 5.27 -14.24
N GLY A 243 12.49 5.67 -13.70
CA GLY A 243 12.64 5.95 -12.27
C GLY A 243 11.78 7.13 -11.80
N GLU A 244 11.62 8.17 -12.64
CA GLU A 244 10.64 9.24 -12.40
C GLU A 244 9.21 8.73 -12.44
N TYR A 245 8.87 7.87 -13.41
CA TYR A 245 7.56 7.22 -13.47
C TYR A 245 7.25 6.43 -12.20
N LEU A 246 8.18 5.59 -11.71
CA LEU A 246 7.97 4.79 -10.51
C LEU A 246 7.72 5.65 -9.27
N ARG A 247 8.49 6.74 -9.10
CA ARG A 247 8.31 7.67 -7.98
C ARG A 247 6.97 8.41 -8.05
N ALA A 248 6.60 8.89 -9.23
CA ALA A 248 5.32 9.57 -9.44
C ALA A 248 4.13 8.61 -9.24
N GLU A 249 4.21 7.38 -9.76
CA GLU A 249 3.19 6.34 -9.56
C GLU A 249 3.04 6.02 -8.05
N ASN A 250 4.14 5.87 -7.31
CA ASN A 250 4.10 5.60 -5.87
C ASN A 250 3.43 6.71 -5.06
N ILE A 251 3.68 7.98 -5.41
CA ILE A 251 3.02 9.12 -4.77
C ILE A 251 1.52 9.11 -5.09
N LEU A 252 1.18 8.97 -6.38
CA LEU A 252 -0.20 9.02 -6.88
C LEU A 252 -1.07 7.88 -6.34
N GLN A 253 -0.51 6.73 -5.97
CA GLN A 253 -1.25 5.63 -5.33
C GLN A 253 -1.95 6.01 -4.03
N ASN A 254 -1.56 7.11 -3.38
CA ASN A 254 -2.22 7.61 -2.17
C ASN A 254 -3.44 8.50 -2.44
N TYR A 255 -3.76 8.79 -3.71
CA TYR A 255 -4.87 9.68 -4.10
C TYR A 255 -6.07 8.87 -4.59
N ASP A 256 -7.26 9.23 -4.10
CA ASP A 256 -8.52 8.56 -4.42
C ASP A 256 -8.84 8.63 -5.94
N GLU A 257 -8.54 9.76 -6.58
CA GLU A 257 -8.75 9.97 -8.01
C GLU A 257 -7.87 9.02 -8.84
N PHE A 258 -6.63 8.80 -8.44
CA PHE A 258 -5.73 7.89 -9.14
C PHE A 258 -6.14 6.43 -8.94
N ALA A 259 -6.56 6.06 -7.72
CA ALA A 259 -7.11 4.73 -7.46
C ALA A 259 -8.35 4.45 -8.32
N THR A 260 -9.23 5.44 -8.44
CA THR A 260 -10.42 5.40 -9.30
C THR A 260 -10.04 5.28 -10.78
N LEU A 261 -9.05 6.05 -11.25
CA LEU A 261 -8.54 5.97 -12.62
C LEU A 261 -7.92 4.59 -12.94
N LYS A 262 -7.19 3.99 -12.00
CA LYS A 262 -6.64 2.63 -12.13
C LYS A 262 -7.76 1.58 -12.18
N ALA A 263 -8.76 1.69 -11.31
CA ALA A 263 -9.91 0.79 -11.29
C ALA A 263 -10.70 0.85 -12.60
N LEU A 264 -10.84 2.05 -13.20
CA LEU A 264 -11.47 2.23 -14.51
C LEU A 264 -10.80 1.43 -15.63
N GLN A 265 -9.50 1.14 -15.55
CA GLN A 265 -8.79 0.34 -16.55
C GLN A 265 -9.17 -1.15 -16.52
N GLN A 266 -9.78 -1.60 -15.42
CA GLN A 266 -10.12 -3.01 -15.19
C GLN A 266 -11.61 -3.30 -15.41
N ILE A 267 -12.44 -2.27 -15.59
CA ILE A 267 -13.88 -2.46 -15.81
C ILE A 267 -14.19 -2.76 -17.27
N ASP A 268 -15.18 -3.63 -17.49
CA ASP A 268 -15.77 -3.81 -18.80
C ASP A 268 -16.74 -2.65 -19.07
N LEU A 269 -16.29 -1.66 -19.85
CA LEU A 269 -17.08 -0.50 -20.24
C LEU A 269 -18.32 -0.84 -21.08
N SER A 270 -18.43 -2.07 -21.59
CA SER A 270 -19.60 -2.54 -22.33
C SER A 270 -20.71 -3.10 -21.44
N ASP A 271 -20.42 -3.36 -20.16
CA ASP A 271 -21.38 -3.84 -19.16
C ASP A 271 -21.94 -2.69 -18.32
N PRO A 272 -23.19 -2.26 -18.52
CA PRO A 272 -23.80 -1.18 -17.74
C PRO A 272 -23.87 -1.49 -16.25
N VAL A 273 -24.00 -2.76 -15.86
CA VAL A 273 -24.07 -3.15 -14.44
C VAL A 273 -22.72 -2.94 -13.77
N ALA A 274 -21.63 -3.30 -14.45
CA ALA A 274 -20.27 -3.05 -13.97
C ALA A 274 -19.98 -1.55 -13.86
N VAL A 275 -20.42 -0.76 -14.84
CA VAL A 275 -20.24 0.71 -14.84
C VAL A 275 -21.01 1.37 -13.70
N GLU A 276 -22.28 1.01 -13.48
CA GLU A 276 -23.06 1.59 -12.39
C GLU A 276 -22.50 1.19 -11.02
N LYS A 277 -22.10 -0.08 -10.85
CA LYS A 277 -21.42 -0.52 -9.63
C LYS A 277 -20.12 0.26 -9.38
N PHE A 278 -19.33 0.52 -10.43
CA PHE A 278 -18.11 1.31 -10.33
C PHE A 278 -18.40 2.74 -9.88
N LYS A 279 -19.41 3.40 -10.47
CA LYS A 279 -19.82 4.76 -10.07
C LYS A 279 -20.28 4.82 -8.62
N GLU A 280 -21.03 3.82 -8.16
CA GLU A 280 -21.48 3.72 -6.76
C GLU A 280 -20.31 3.52 -5.79
N GLU A 281 -19.37 2.62 -6.10
CA GLU A 281 -18.22 2.33 -5.23
C GLU A 281 -17.24 3.51 -5.11
N HIS A 282 -17.06 4.27 -6.20
CA HIS A 282 -16.13 5.39 -6.27
C HIS A 282 -16.78 6.77 -6.12
N TYR A 283 -18.10 6.84 -5.92
CA TYR A 283 -18.87 8.08 -5.82
C TYR A 283 -18.66 9.05 -7.01
N VAL A 284 -18.67 8.51 -8.23
CA VAL A 284 -18.39 9.25 -9.48
C VAL A 284 -19.69 9.50 -10.25
N ASP A 285 -19.96 10.77 -10.59
CA ASP A 285 -21.07 11.13 -11.46
C ASP A 285 -20.74 10.98 -12.96
N ASP A 286 -21.73 11.13 -13.83
CA ASP A 286 -21.56 10.94 -15.28
C ASP A 286 -20.56 11.93 -15.91
N GLU A 287 -20.47 13.15 -15.38
CA GLU A 287 -19.55 14.17 -15.88
C GLU A 287 -18.11 13.82 -15.54
N LYS A 288 -17.85 13.47 -14.27
CA LYS A 288 -16.52 13.04 -13.81
C LYS A 288 -16.12 11.70 -14.42
N PHE A 289 -17.07 10.80 -14.64
CA PHE A 289 -16.82 9.55 -15.33
C PHE A 289 -16.35 9.79 -16.77
N ALA A 290 -17.01 10.70 -17.50
CA ALA A 290 -16.59 11.08 -18.85
C ALA A 290 -15.20 11.73 -18.85
N GLU A 291 -14.88 12.58 -17.85
CA GLU A 291 -13.54 13.17 -17.69
C GLU A 291 -12.47 12.08 -17.49
N LEU A 292 -12.70 11.12 -16.59
CA LEU A 292 -11.77 10.03 -16.33
C LEU A 292 -11.52 9.17 -17.57
N GLN A 293 -12.52 8.97 -18.43
CA GLN A 293 -12.37 8.25 -19.70
C GLN A 293 -11.47 8.98 -20.71
N THR A 294 -11.29 10.30 -20.59
CA THR A 294 -10.37 11.03 -21.46
C THR A 294 -8.90 10.81 -21.09
N ILE A 295 -8.63 10.45 -19.84
CA ILE A 295 -7.27 10.23 -19.34
C ILE A 295 -6.83 8.82 -19.74
N ARG A 296 -5.83 8.74 -20.63
CA ARG A 296 -5.25 7.46 -21.06
C ARG A 296 -4.01 7.12 -20.23
N LEU A 297 -4.10 6.04 -19.48
CA LEU A 297 -2.95 5.39 -18.87
C LEU A 297 -2.34 4.35 -19.81
N PRO A 298 -1.02 4.08 -19.73
CA PRO A 298 -0.43 2.97 -20.45
C PRO A 298 -1.06 1.66 -20.00
N ALA A 299 -1.22 0.73 -20.96
CA ALA A 299 -1.72 -0.60 -20.66
C ALA A 299 -0.84 -1.31 -19.61
N GLU A 300 -1.43 -2.10 -18.73
CA GLU A 300 -0.71 -2.80 -17.66
C GLU A 300 0.42 -3.69 -18.19
N ARG A 301 0.18 -4.35 -19.35
CA ARG A 301 1.21 -5.11 -20.08
C ARG A 301 2.40 -4.24 -20.47
N LYS A 302 2.17 -3.01 -20.90
CA LYS A 302 3.23 -2.09 -21.29
C LYS A 302 4.09 -1.69 -20.09
N ILE A 303 3.45 -1.44 -18.95
CA ILE A 303 4.15 -1.17 -17.69
C ILE A 303 4.98 -2.37 -17.25
N GLN A 304 4.48 -3.60 -17.41
CA GLN A 304 5.25 -4.83 -17.14
C GLN A 304 6.48 -4.94 -18.05
N ASP A 305 6.35 -4.64 -19.34
CA ASP A 305 7.47 -4.64 -20.28
C ASP A 305 8.53 -3.60 -19.89
N TYR A 306 8.11 -2.38 -19.49
CA TYR A 306 9.03 -1.36 -18.97
C TYR A 306 9.75 -1.82 -17.69
N ARG A 307 9.03 -2.43 -16.74
CA ARG A 307 9.64 -2.99 -15.52
C ARG A 307 10.66 -4.08 -15.84
N SER A 308 10.34 -4.96 -16.79
CA SER A 308 11.28 -6.00 -17.24
C SER A 308 12.56 -5.38 -17.81
N ALA A 309 12.43 -4.44 -18.75
CA ALA A 309 13.58 -3.77 -19.35
C ALA A 309 14.42 -3.01 -18.31
N TYR A 310 13.77 -2.34 -17.35
CA TYR A 310 14.46 -1.63 -16.26
C TYR A 310 15.29 -2.58 -15.40
N ASN A 311 14.72 -3.72 -15.01
CA ASN A 311 15.43 -4.75 -14.27
C ASN A 311 16.56 -5.38 -15.11
N ASP A 312 16.37 -5.58 -16.41
CA ASP A 312 17.40 -6.12 -17.32
C ASP A 312 18.60 -5.18 -17.44
N ILE A 313 18.35 -3.88 -17.56
CA ILE A 313 19.39 -2.84 -17.58
C ILE A 313 20.15 -2.81 -16.25
N ARG A 314 19.44 -2.93 -15.12
CA ARG A 314 20.07 -2.99 -13.80
C ARG A 314 20.99 -4.20 -13.65
N ASP A 315 20.53 -5.39 -14.03
CA ASP A 315 21.32 -6.63 -13.97
C ASP A 315 22.49 -6.62 -14.95
N TRP A 316 22.33 -6.01 -16.14
CA TRP A 316 23.41 -5.76 -17.07
C TRP A 316 24.47 -4.83 -16.47
N GLN A 317 24.07 -3.70 -15.89
CA GLN A 317 24.99 -2.73 -15.32
C GLN A 317 25.77 -3.30 -14.13
N ARG A 318 25.12 -4.08 -13.26
CA ARG A 318 25.79 -4.76 -12.14
C ARG A 318 26.89 -5.70 -12.65
N ARG A 319 26.59 -6.49 -13.69
CA ARG A 319 27.56 -7.42 -14.31
C ARG A 319 28.72 -6.69 -14.97
N GLU A 320 28.47 -5.57 -15.65
CA GLU A 320 29.54 -4.77 -16.27
C GLU A 320 30.44 -4.09 -15.22
N LYS A 321 29.89 -3.68 -14.06
CA LYS A 321 30.69 -3.22 -12.92
C LYS A 321 31.54 -4.32 -12.29
N GLU A 322 31.00 -5.53 -12.14
CA GLU A 322 31.73 -6.69 -11.59
C GLU A 322 32.84 -7.20 -12.54
N ALA A 323 32.65 -7.06 -13.85
CA ALA A 323 33.60 -7.51 -14.86
C ALA A 323 34.82 -6.58 -15.06
N ASP A 324 34.98 -5.53 -14.23
CA ASP A 324 36.05 -4.51 -14.29
C ASP A 324 36.23 -3.85 -15.69
N LYS A 325 35.20 -3.89 -16.54
CA LYS A 325 35.19 -3.26 -17.87
C LYS A 325 34.96 -1.74 -17.83
N LYS A 326 35.42 -1.06 -16.77
CA LYS A 326 35.31 0.41 -16.66
C LYS A 326 35.97 1.13 -17.84
N GLU A 327 36.96 0.53 -18.49
CA GLU A 327 37.64 1.11 -19.66
C GLU A 327 36.81 1.10 -20.97
N LYS A 328 35.61 0.47 -21.02
CA LYS A 328 34.79 0.36 -22.24
C LYS A 328 33.43 1.04 -22.20
N SER A 329 32.98 1.51 -21.03
CA SER A 329 31.73 2.26 -20.94
C SER A 329 31.92 3.65 -21.55
N THR A 330 31.03 4.01 -22.47
CA THR A 330 31.04 5.32 -23.16
C THR A 330 30.16 6.35 -22.47
N THR A 331 29.40 5.92 -21.45
CA THR A 331 28.40 6.73 -20.76
C THR A 331 28.64 6.66 -19.27
N ASP A 332 28.71 7.81 -18.60
CA ASP A 332 28.79 7.85 -17.14
C ASP A 332 27.48 7.36 -16.50
N TRP A 333 27.55 6.45 -15.52
CA TRP A 333 26.40 5.90 -14.80
C TRP A 333 26.36 6.30 -13.33
N ASP A 334 27.32 7.08 -12.84
CA ASP A 334 27.44 7.40 -11.42
C ASP A 334 26.34 8.36 -10.93
N ASP A 335 25.70 9.08 -11.85
CA ASP A 335 24.55 9.97 -11.59
C ASP A 335 23.18 9.26 -11.66
N VAL A 336 23.16 7.93 -11.86
CA VAL A 336 21.92 7.14 -11.97
C VAL A 336 21.72 6.30 -10.71
N VAL A 337 20.63 6.57 -10.00
CA VAL A 337 20.16 5.76 -8.88
C VAL A 337 18.99 4.90 -9.35
N PHE A 338 19.08 3.59 -9.13
CA PHE A 338 17.98 2.66 -9.42
C PHE A 338 16.98 2.63 -8.27
N GLU A 339 15.68 2.68 -8.57
CA GLU A 339 14.57 2.71 -7.60
C GLU A 339 14.25 1.29 -7.07
N VAL A 340 15.21 0.69 -6.36
CA VAL A 340 15.12 -0.72 -5.94
C VAL A 340 13.98 -0.98 -4.95
N ASP A 341 13.75 -0.06 -4.00
CA ASP A 341 12.72 -0.26 -2.97
C ASP A 341 11.31 -0.21 -3.58
N LEU A 342 11.08 0.71 -4.54
CA LEU A 342 9.83 0.78 -5.30
C LEU A 342 9.58 -0.51 -6.10
N LEU A 343 10.61 -1.06 -6.74
CA LEU A 343 10.49 -2.33 -7.46
C LEU A 343 10.18 -3.51 -6.53
N LYS A 344 10.82 -3.56 -5.36
CA LYS A 344 10.56 -4.61 -4.37
C LYS A 344 9.13 -4.56 -3.83
N SER A 345 8.58 -3.37 -3.63
CA SER A 345 7.22 -3.20 -3.12
C SER A 345 6.15 -3.79 -4.05
N GLN A 346 6.46 -3.90 -5.35
CA GLN A 346 5.59 -4.43 -6.39
C GLN A 346 5.92 -5.89 -6.73
N GLU A 347 6.70 -6.59 -5.91
CA GLU A 347 7.01 -8.00 -6.13
C GLU A 347 5.75 -8.86 -6.03
N ILE A 348 5.52 -9.60 -7.10
CA ILE A 348 4.48 -10.61 -7.16
C ILE A 348 5.00 -11.86 -6.46
N ASN A 349 4.30 -12.32 -5.43
CA ASN A 349 4.64 -13.58 -4.76
C ASN A 349 4.48 -14.78 -5.70
N LEU A 350 5.36 -15.77 -5.54
CA LEU A 350 5.36 -16.98 -6.37
C LEU A 350 4.00 -17.69 -6.35
N ASP A 351 3.34 -17.74 -5.20
CA ASP A 351 2.00 -18.33 -5.03
C ASP A 351 0.96 -17.68 -5.95
N TYR A 352 1.06 -16.36 -6.18
CA TYR A 352 0.16 -15.67 -7.11
C TYR A 352 0.45 -16.08 -8.55
N ILE A 353 1.73 -16.19 -8.94
CA ILE A 353 2.13 -16.68 -10.26
C ILE A 353 1.61 -18.10 -10.49
N LEU A 354 1.74 -18.98 -9.50
CA LEU A 354 1.21 -20.35 -9.55
C LEU A 354 -0.32 -20.36 -9.64
N GLY A 355 -1.00 -19.47 -8.91
CA GLY A 355 -2.45 -19.29 -9.03
C GLY A 355 -2.89 -18.88 -10.44
N LEU A 356 -2.17 -17.97 -11.09
CA LEU A 356 -2.43 -17.55 -12.48
C LEU A 356 -2.20 -18.69 -13.47
N ILE A 357 -1.14 -19.48 -13.29
CA ILE A 357 -0.87 -20.67 -14.11
C ILE A 357 -2.07 -21.63 -14.05
N PHE A 358 -2.61 -21.87 -12.86
CA PHE A 358 -3.78 -22.72 -12.69
C PHE A 358 -5.02 -22.17 -13.40
N GLU A 359 -5.30 -20.87 -13.24
CA GLU A 359 -6.45 -20.23 -13.89
C GLU A 359 -6.36 -20.24 -15.42
N HIS A 360 -5.18 -19.94 -15.98
CA HIS A 360 -4.97 -19.98 -17.43
C HIS A 360 -5.08 -21.37 -18.02
N ASN A 361 -4.61 -22.40 -17.30
CA ASN A 361 -4.81 -23.78 -17.73
C ASN A 361 -6.31 -24.13 -17.76
N ARG A 362 -7.09 -23.71 -16.76
CA ARG A 362 -8.55 -23.94 -16.73
C ARG A 362 -9.31 -23.20 -17.82
N GLN A 363 -8.77 -22.07 -18.30
CA GLN A 363 -9.31 -21.33 -19.45
C GLN A 363 -8.90 -21.94 -20.81
N ASN A 364 -8.22 -23.10 -20.83
CA ASN A 364 -7.69 -23.76 -22.02
C ASN A 364 -6.76 -22.86 -22.86
N LYS A 365 -6.05 -21.91 -22.23
CA LYS A 365 -4.98 -21.18 -22.90
C LYS A 365 -3.83 -22.16 -23.16
N GLY A 366 -3.30 -22.20 -24.38
CA GLY A 366 -2.24 -23.15 -24.74
C GLY A 366 -1.00 -22.96 -23.86
N LYS A 367 -0.30 -24.06 -23.51
CA LYS A 367 0.91 -24.01 -22.65
C LYS A 367 1.97 -23.00 -23.11
N GLY A 368 2.11 -22.80 -24.42
CA GLY A 368 3.03 -21.82 -25.00
C GLY A 368 2.68 -20.37 -24.66
N GLU A 369 1.41 -19.96 -24.82
CA GLU A 369 0.96 -18.60 -24.49
C GLU A 369 1.12 -18.31 -23.00
N MET A 370 0.72 -19.27 -22.16
CA MET A 370 0.86 -19.17 -20.71
C MET A 370 2.33 -19.08 -20.28
N THR A 371 3.23 -19.84 -20.92
CA THR A 371 4.67 -19.80 -20.61
C THR A 371 5.25 -18.42 -20.91
N GLU A 372 4.90 -17.81 -22.04
CA GLU A 372 5.39 -16.46 -22.39
C GLU A 372 4.82 -15.35 -21.49
N GLU A 373 3.60 -15.53 -21.00
CA GLU A 373 3.01 -14.63 -20.00
C GLU A 373 3.70 -14.76 -18.63
N VAL A 374 3.91 -15.99 -18.17
CA VAL A 374 4.60 -16.28 -16.90
C VAL A 374 6.05 -15.81 -16.92
N LYS A 375 6.79 -16.03 -18.03
CA LYS A 375 8.15 -15.51 -18.18
C LYS A 375 8.20 -13.99 -17.99
N ARG A 376 7.27 -13.26 -18.60
CA ARG A 376 7.19 -11.80 -18.44
C ARG A 376 6.88 -11.38 -17.01
N LEU A 377 5.91 -12.04 -16.36
CA LEU A 377 5.60 -11.78 -14.95
C LEU A 377 6.82 -12.01 -14.05
N ILE A 378 7.53 -13.12 -14.24
CA ILE A 378 8.74 -13.44 -13.48
C ILE A 378 9.85 -12.40 -13.74
N ARG A 379 10.07 -12.00 -15.00
CA ARG A 379 11.08 -10.98 -15.33
C ARG A 379 10.73 -9.59 -14.82
N SER A 380 9.44 -9.27 -14.66
CA SER A 380 9.03 -8.01 -14.02
C SER A 380 9.31 -7.98 -12.50
N SER A 381 9.46 -9.15 -11.87
CA SER A 381 9.71 -9.32 -10.44
C SER A 381 11.20 -9.54 -10.14
N LEU A 382 11.78 -8.72 -9.27
CA LEU A 382 13.21 -8.75 -9.00
C LEU A 382 13.65 -10.07 -8.31
N GLY A 383 12.95 -10.50 -7.27
CA GLY A 383 13.28 -11.71 -6.49
C GLY A 383 12.96 -13.05 -7.15
N ASN A 384 12.14 -13.08 -8.21
CA ASN A 384 11.71 -14.33 -8.84
C ASN A 384 12.45 -14.68 -10.13
N ARG A 385 13.25 -13.77 -10.70
CA ARG A 385 14.03 -14.00 -11.93
C ARG A 385 14.85 -15.27 -11.94
N ALA A 386 15.54 -15.57 -10.84
CA ALA A 386 16.36 -16.78 -10.72
C ALA A 386 15.54 -18.09 -10.83
N LYS A 387 14.22 -18.02 -10.64
CA LYS A 387 13.29 -19.15 -10.72
C LYS A 387 12.63 -19.27 -12.09
N GLU A 388 12.93 -18.40 -13.07
CA GLU A 388 12.30 -18.43 -14.40
C GLU A 388 12.41 -19.82 -15.03
N GLY A 389 13.63 -20.36 -15.12
CA GLY A 389 13.86 -21.70 -15.69
C GLY A 389 13.04 -22.77 -14.96
N LEU A 390 13.10 -22.77 -13.63
CA LEU A 390 12.39 -23.74 -12.80
C LEU A 390 10.86 -23.71 -13.01
N VAL A 391 10.26 -22.51 -13.11
CA VAL A 391 8.81 -22.38 -13.35
C VAL A 391 8.44 -22.78 -14.78
N VAL A 392 9.27 -22.42 -15.76
CA VAL A 392 9.07 -22.84 -17.16
C VAL A 392 9.14 -24.35 -17.29
N ASP A 393 10.15 -24.97 -16.67
CA ASP A 393 10.32 -26.42 -16.65
C ASP A 393 9.13 -27.11 -15.96
N PHE A 394 8.63 -26.54 -14.86
CA PHE A 394 7.43 -27.04 -14.19
C PHE A 394 6.20 -27.06 -15.11
N ILE A 395 5.94 -25.97 -15.85
CA ILE A 395 4.80 -25.87 -16.80
C ILE A 395 4.93 -26.89 -17.93
N GLN A 396 6.15 -27.10 -18.43
CA GLN A 396 6.41 -28.00 -19.55
C GLN A 396 6.34 -29.48 -19.13
N GLN A 397 6.92 -29.82 -17.98
CA GLN A 397 7.07 -31.20 -17.53
C GLN A 397 5.87 -31.73 -16.74
N THR A 398 5.04 -30.84 -16.18
CA THR A 398 3.88 -31.24 -15.37
C THR A 398 2.61 -31.25 -16.22
N ASN A 399 1.75 -32.24 -16.01
CA ASN A 399 0.39 -32.21 -16.53
C ASN A 399 -0.49 -31.37 -15.59
N LEU A 400 -0.79 -30.13 -16.00
CA LEU A 400 -1.56 -29.19 -15.18
C LEU A 400 -3.05 -29.56 -15.10
N ASP A 401 -3.54 -30.42 -15.99
CA ASP A 401 -4.93 -30.88 -15.99
C ASP A 401 -5.23 -31.80 -14.79
N ASP A 402 -4.20 -32.49 -14.30
CA ASP A 402 -4.27 -33.42 -13.16
C ASP A 402 -4.34 -32.69 -11.80
N LEU A 403 -4.12 -31.37 -11.79
CA LEU A 403 -4.16 -30.57 -10.58
C LEU A 403 -5.61 -30.11 -10.31
N PRO A 404 -6.21 -30.50 -9.17
CA PRO A 404 -7.62 -30.23 -8.89
C PRO A 404 -7.90 -28.79 -8.46
N ASP A 405 -6.96 -28.10 -7.81
CA ASP A 405 -7.16 -26.77 -7.26
C ASP A 405 -5.87 -25.92 -7.17
N LYS A 406 -6.01 -24.65 -6.76
CA LYS A 406 -4.88 -23.73 -6.56
C LYS A 406 -3.94 -24.15 -5.43
N ALA A 407 -4.38 -24.88 -4.43
CA ALA A 407 -3.51 -25.30 -3.33
C ALA A 407 -2.59 -26.44 -3.79
N SER A 408 -3.12 -27.35 -4.60
CA SER A 408 -2.41 -28.50 -5.15
C SER A 408 -1.36 -28.13 -6.20
N ILE A 409 -1.55 -27.07 -6.99
CA ILE A 409 -0.47 -26.57 -7.86
C ILE A 409 0.73 -26.04 -7.06
N ILE A 410 0.48 -25.42 -5.90
CA ILE A 410 1.53 -24.90 -5.03
C ILE A 410 2.37 -26.07 -4.47
N ASP A 411 1.71 -27.09 -3.92
CA ASP A 411 2.38 -28.27 -3.38
C ASP A 411 3.12 -29.08 -4.47
N ALA A 412 2.51 -29.22 -5.65
CA ALA A 412 3.12 -29.88 -6.81
C ALA A 412 4.39 -29.13 -7.28
N PHE A 413 4.35 -27.80 -7.32
CA PHE A 413 5.51 -26.99 -7.66
C PHE A 413 6.65 -27.17 -6.64
N PHE A 414 6.37 -27.13 -5.34
CA PHE A 414 7.41 -27.34 -4.33
C PHE A 414 7.99 -28.76 -4.38
N THR A 415 7.16 -29.76 -4.63
CA THR A 415 7.61 -31.15 -4.83
C THR A 415 8.51 -31.26 -6.06
N PHE A 416 8.15 -30.62 -7.17
CA PHE A 416 8.97 -30.55 -8.37
C PHE A 416 10.31 -29.85 -8.11
N ALA A 417 10.28 -28.69 -7.46
CA ALA A 417 11.47 -27.92 -7.13
C ALA A 417 12.45 -28.69 -6.23
N GLN A 418 11.95 -29.43 -5.24
CA GLN A 418 12.78 -30.28 -4.38
C GLN A 418 13.45 -31.41 -5.17
N ARG A 419 12.74 -32.02 -6.13
CA ARG A 419 13.31 -33.07 -6.99
C ARG A 419 14.41 -32.53 -7.90
N GLU A 420 14.21 -31.37 -8.50
CA GLU A 420 15.23 -30.72 -9.33
C GLU A 420 16.42 -30.22 -8.51
N GLN A 421 16.22 -29.80 -7.25
CA GLN A 421 17.31 -29.43 -6.35
C GLN A 421 18.19 -30.62 -5.91
N GLN A 422 17.63 -31.84 -5.91
CA GLN A 422 18.35 -33.06 -5.56
C GLN A 422 19.12 -33.69 -6.73
N ARG A 423 18.83 -33.26 -7.96
CA ARG A 423 19.58 -33.63 -9.17
C ARG A 423 20.85 -32.81 -9.29
#